data_AF-A0A7W0WJ32-F1
#
_entry.id   AF-A0A7W0WJ32-F1
#
_cell.length_a   1.000
_cell.length_b   1.000
_cell.length_c   1.000
_cell.angle_alpha   90.00
_cell.angle_beta   90.00
_cell.angle_gamma   90.00
#
_symmetry.space_group_name_H-M   'P 1'
#
loop_
_entity.id
_entity.type
_entity.pdbx_description
1 polymer ?
#
loop_
_entity_poly.entity_id
_entity_poly.type
_entity_poly.pdbx_seq_one_letter_code
_entity_poly.pdbx_strand_id
1 'polypeptide(L)'
;MTDRVRARVAEAARTLKPRTRKPGARKSLRSPTLQSPTQSPETRSLRRVFKELAVTHREYRARTGQRASPALRDAARAFKQTPSLPSLVVVAAFLDEDGLLAW
;
A
#
# COMPACT_ATOMS: atom_id res chain seq x y z
N MET A 1 -5.16 6.27 -14.56
CA MET A 1 -4.18 5.70 -13.61
C MET A 1 -4.49 6.09 -12.16
N THR A 2 -4.49 7.39 -11.84
CA THR A 2 -4.76 7.92 -10.49
C THR A 2 -6.03 7.39 -9.82
N ASP A 3 -7.17 7.36 -10.53
CA ASP A 3 -8.44 6.85 -9.98
C ASP A 3 -8.41 5.37 -9.61
N ARG A 4 -7.69 4.55 -10.37
CA ARG A 4 -7.57 3.11 -10.12
C ARG A 4 -6.71 2.85 -8.88
N VAL A 5 -5.60 3.58 -8.74
CA VAL A 5 -4.76 3.55 -7.54
C VAL A 5 -5.55 4.04 -6.31
N ARG A 6 -6.33 5.11 -6.45
CA ARG A 6 -7.20 5.62 -5.39
C ARG A 6 -8.24 4.57 -4.96
N ALA A 7 -8.89 3.89 -5.89
CA ALA A 7 -9.85 2.83 -5.59
C ALA A 7 -9.22 1.68 -4.79
N ARG A 8 -7.99 1.28 -5.17
CA ARG A 8 -7.26 0.21 -4.48
C ARG A 8 -6.78 0.62 -3.10
N VAL A 9 -6.33 1.85 -2.92
CA VAL A 9 -6.02 2.43 -1.60
C VAL A 9 -7.27 2.48 -0.73
N ALA A 10 -8.43 2.86 -1.27
CA ALA A 10 -9.69 2.88 -0.53
C ALA A 10 -10.15 1.46 -0.12
N GLU A 11 -9.92 0.44 -0.95
CA GLU A 11 -10.19 -0.95 -0.59
C GLU A 11 -9.22 -1.46 0.49
N ALA A 12 -7.92 -1.17 0.36
CA ALA A 12 -6.94 -1.48 1.39
C ALA A 12 -7.31 -0.81 2.72
N ALA A 13 -7.76 0.45 2.69
CA ALA A 13 -8.26 1.16 3.87
C ALA A 13 -9.50 0.48 4.48
N ARG A 14 -10.41 -0.04 3.65
CA ARG A 14 -11.60 -0.80 4.10
C ARG A 14 -11.23 -2.12 4.79
N THR A 15 -10.20 -2.82 4.31
CA THR A 15 -9.70 -4.04 4.97
C THR A 15 -8.95 -3.77 6.27
N LEU A 16 -8.33 -2.58 6.41
CA LEU A 16 -7.66 -2.14 7.64
C LEU A 16 -8.63 -1.58 8.68
N LYS A 17 -9.80 -1.09 8.25
CA LYS A 17 -10.86 -0.66 9.17
C LYS A 17 -11.41 -1.92 9.84
N PRO A 18 -11.29 -2.09 11.17
CA PRO A 18 -11.93 -3.20 11.84
C PRO A 18 -13.42 -3.11 11.53
N ARG A 19 -13.98 -4.13 10.86
CA ARG A 19 -15.43 -4.26 10.65
C ARG A 19 -16.06 -3.97 11.99
N THR A 20 -16.81 -2.87 12.07
CA THR A 20 -17.55 -2.46 13.25
C THR A 20 -18.33 -3.67 13.72
N ARG A 21 -17.81 -4.27 14.80
CA ARG A 21 -18.45 -5.40 15.46
C ARG A 21 -19.83 -4.92 15.89
N LYS A 22 -20.81 -5.77 15.62
CA LYS A 22 -22.21 -5.67 16.05
C LYS A 22 -22.34 -5.03 17.44
N PRO A 23 -23.36 -4.19 17.69
CA PRO A 23 -23.61 -3.67 19.03
C PRO A 23 -24.04 -4.84 19.93
N GLY A 24 -23.13 -5.29 20.80
CA GLY A 24 -23.43 -6.34 21.77
C GLY A 24 -22.27 -7.28 22.02
N ALA A 25 -21.37 -6.89 22.92
CA ALA A 25 -20.76 -7.78 23.92
C ALA A 25 -19.65 -7.04 24.69
N ARG A 26 -20.04 -6.60 25.89
CA ARG A 26 -19.25 -6.47 27.13
C ARG A 26 -17.75 -6.13 27.04
N LYS A 27 -17.48 -4.88 27.45
CA LYS A 27 -16.36 -4.36 28.23
C LYS A 27 -15.40 -5.44 28.79
N SER A 28 -14.15 -5.43 28.33
CA SER A 28 -12.99 -5.84 29.11
C SER A 28 -11.87 -4.84 28.82
N LEU A 29 -11.55 -4.02 29.83
CA LEU A 29 -10.42 -3.12 29.83
C LEU A 29 -9.12 -3.93 29.90
N ARG A 30 -8.30 -3.88 28.84
CA ARG A 30 -6.84 -4.05 28.95
C ARG A 30 -6.12 -3.11 27.98
N SER A 31 -5.60 -2.05 28.60
CA SER A 31 -4.44 -1.21 28.28
C SER A 31 -4.20 -0.73 26.83
N PRO A 32 -4.17 0.59 26.58
CA PRO A 32 -3.66 1.16 25.34
C PRO A 32 -2.12 1.18 25.38
N THR A 33 -1.49 0.02 25.37
CA THR A 33 -0.02 -0.06 25.37
C THR A 33 0.48 0.08 23.94
N LEU A 34 1.24 1.16 23.70
CA LEU A 34 2.03 1.48 22.51
C LEU A 34 1.23 2.04 21.33
N GLN A 35 0.80 3.29 21.49
CA GLN A 35 0.70 4.24 20.36
C GLN A 35 2.09 4.34 19.70
N SER A 36 2.37 3.44 18.76
CA SER A 36 3.43 3.63 17.77
C SER A 36 3.14 4.95 17.04
N PRO A 37 4.16 5.76 16.70
CA PRO A 37 4.00 7.14 16.26
C PRO A 37 2.93 7.23 15.19
N THR A 38 2.00 8.15 15.42
CA THR A 38 0.77 8.51 14.70
C THR A 38 0.90 8.48 13.17
N GLN A 39 0.97 7.29 12.59
CA GLN A 39 0.77 7.11 11.16
C GLN A 39 -0.73 7.14 10.91
N SER A 40 -1.16 8.13 10.11
CA SER A 40 -2.56 8.24 9.74
C SER A 40 -3.04 6.92 9.13
N PRO A 41 -4.31 6.53 9.33
CA PRO A 41 -4.88 5.34 8.72
C PRO A 41 -4.70 5.33 7.19
N GLU A 42 -4.63 6.51 6.58
CA GLU A 42 -4.29 6.71 5.17
C GLU A 42 -2.86 6.29 4.85
N THR A 43 -1.85 6.76 5.61
CA THR A 43 -0.45 6.34 5.42
C THR A 43 -0.28 4.83 5.56
N ARG A 44 -1.00 4.18 6.48
CA ARG A 44 -0.98 2.71 6.61
C ARG A 44 -1.55 2.02 5.37
N SER A 45 -2.62 2.55 4.82
CA SER A 45 -3.26 2.04 3.60
C SER A 45 -2.34 2.19 2.38
N LEU A 46 -1.70 3.35 2.23
CA LEU A 46 -0.71 3.60 1.17
C LEU A 46 0.48 2.64 1.26
N ARG A 47 1.03 2.44 2.46
CA ARG A 47 2.17 1.52 2.67
C ARG A 47 1.79 0.07 2.39
N ARG A 48 0.56 -0.34 2.70
CA ARG A 48 0.06 -1.68 2.37
C ARG A 48 0.02 -1.90 0.87
N VAL A 49 -0.60 -0.99 0.11
CA VAL A 49 -0.65 -1.08 -1.36
C VAL A 49 0.77 -1.07 -1.94
N PHE A 50 1.66 -0.19 -1.45
CA PHE A 50 3.05 -0.19 -1.89
C PHE A 50 3.75 -1.53 -1.68
N LYS A 51 3.50 -2.20 -0.54
CA LYS A 51 4.08 -3.51 -0.25
C LYS A 51 3.52 -4.58 -1.19
N GLU A 52 2.22 -4.56 -1.46
CA GLU A 52 1.57 -5.46 -2.43
C GLU A 52 2.19 -5.29 -3.82
N LEU A 53 2.32 -4.05 -4.31
CA LEU A 53 2.98 -3.72 -5.58
C LEU A 53 4.44 -4.21 -5.61
N ALA A 54 5.19 -4.02 -4.52
CA ALA A 54 6.58 -4.45 -4.43
C ALA A 54 6.73 -5.98 -4.44
N VAL A 55 5.77 -6.73 -3.88
CA VAL A 55 5.76 -8.19 -3.93
C VAL A 55 5.48 -8.67 -5.36
N THR A 56 4.44 -8.14 -6.01
CA THR A 56 4.12 -8.47 -7.40
C THR A 56 5.32 -8.22 -8.33
N HIS A 57 5.97 -7.08 -8.19
CA HIS A 57 7.16 -6.76 -8.96
C HIS A 57 8.34 -7.68 -8.63
N ARG A 58 8.54 -8.04 -7.36
CA ARG A 58 9.61 -8.98 -6.96
C ARG A 58 9.38 -10.35 -7.57
N GLU A 59 8.14 -10.85 -7.56
CA GLU A 59 7.79 -12.12 -8.18
C GLU A 59 7.98 -12.08 -9.69
N TYR A 60 7.58 -11.00 -10.36
CA TYR A 60 7.82 -10.81 -11.79
C TYR A 60 9.32 -10.90 -12.11
N ARG A 61 10.16 -10.13 -11.41
CA ARG A 61 11.61 -10.17 -11.61
C ARG A 61 12.22 -11.54 -11.32
N ALA A 62 11.68 -12.27 -10.34
CA ALA A 62 12.12 -13.63 -10.06
C ALA A 62 11.79 -14.58 -11.22
N ARG A 63 10.67 -14.38 -11.92
CA ARG A 63 10.25 -15.21 -13.07
C ARG A 63 10.98 -14.82 -14.36
N THR A 64 11.19 -13.52 -14.61
CA THR A 64 11.75 -13.01 -15.87
C THR A 64 13.25 -12.76 -15.84
N GLY A 65 13.86 -12.76 -14.65
CA GLY A 65 15.26 -12.35 -14.45
C GLY A 65 15.49 -10.84 -14.68
N GLN A 66 14.44 -10.06 -14.95
CA GLN A 66 14.53 -8.63 -15.19
C GLN A 66 14.95 -7.88 -13.93
N ARG A 67 15.73 -6.81 -14.09
CA ARG A 67 16.10 -5.92 -12.98
C ARG A 67 15.06 -4.81 -12.85
N ALA A 68 14.98 -4.21 -11.65
CA ALA A 68 14.13 -3.03 -11.48
C ALA A 68 14.72 -1.86 -12.30
N SER A 69 13.87 -1.15 -13.03
CA SER A 69 14.31 0.08 -13.69
C SER A 69 14.84 1.09 -12.64
N PRO A 70 15.87 1.90 -12.98
CA PRO A 70 16.31 2.99 -12.11
C PRO A 70 15.17 3.93 -11.71
N ALA A 71 14.30 4.28 -12.67
CA ALA A 71 13.16 5.16 -12.44
C ALA A 71 12.15 4.59 -11.41
N LEU A 72 11.89 3.28 -11.45
CA LEU A 72 11.06 2.61 -10.46
C LEU A 72 11.72 2.61 -9.07
N ARG A 73 13.05 2.46 -8.99
CA ARG A 73 13.78 2.55 -7.72
C ARG A 73 13.69 3.96 -7.14
N ASP A 74 13.79 4.99 -7.97
CA ASP A 74 13.70 6.38 -7.54
C ASP A 74 12.28 6.73 -7.09
N ALA A 75 11.25 6.30 -7.82
CA ALA A 75 9.85 6.43 -7.41
C ALA A 75 9.58 5.71 -6.08
N ALA A 76 10.10 4.50 -5.91
CA ALA A 76 10.00 3.74 -4.66
C ALA A 76 10.75 4.41 -3.50
N ARG A 77 11.90 5.06 -3.77
CA ARG A 77 12.64 5.84 -2.78
C ARG A 77 11.87 7.09 -2.37
N ALA A 78 11.31 7.82 -3.33
CA ALA A 78 10.47 9.00 -3.08
C ALA A 78 9.26 8.65 -2.22
N PHE A 79 8.57 7.54 -2.51
CA PHE A 79 7.46 7.07 -1.67
C PHE A 79 7.90 6.70 -0.25
N LYS A 80 9.09 6.11 -0.06
CA LYS A 80 9.61 5.78 1.27
C LYS A 80 9.93 7.03 2.11
N GLN A 81 10.42 8.09 1.46
CA GLN A 81 10.70 9.37 2.10
C GLN A 81 9.40 10.11 2.45
N THR A 82 8.49 10.20 1.48
CA THR A 82 7.23 10.93 1.61
C THR A 82 6.07 10.05 1.10
N PRO A 83 5.49 9.20 1.98
CA PRO A 83 4.42 8.29 1.58
C PRO A 83 3.16 9.09 1.23
N SER A 84 2.87 9.19 -0.07
CA SER A 84 1.76 9.96 -0.60
C SER A 84 1.09 9.21 -1.75
N LEU A 85 -0.18 9.53 -2.00
CA LEU A 85 -0.91 9.00 -3.15
C LEU A 85 -0.20 9.29 -4.49
N PRO A 86 0.26 10.51 -4.81
CA PRO A 86 0.94 10.77 -6.08
C PRO A 86 2.24 9.96 -6.22
N SER A 87 3.05 9.84 -5.15
CA SER A 87 4.25 8.99 -5.20
C SER A 87 3.90 7.51 -5.43
N LEU A 88 2.78 7.03 -4.90
CA LEU A 88 2.30 5.66 -5.13
C LEU A 88 1.79 5.47 -6.57
N VAL A 89 1.13 6.48 -7.13
CA VAL A 89 0.64 6.46 -8.52
C VAL A 89 1.80 6.31 -9.51
N VAL A 90 2.93 7.00 -9.27
CA VAL A 90 4.12 6.86 -10.11
C VAL A 90 4.68 5.44 -10.05
N VAL A 91 4.77 4.84 -8.86
CA VAL A 91 5.22 3.43 -8.71
C VAL A 91 4.28 2.46 -9.42
N ALA A 92 2.97 2.68 -9.29
CA ALA A 92 1.98 1.87 -9.98
C ALA A 92 2.07 2.03 -11.51
N ALA A 93 2.39 3.23 -12.02
CA ALA A 93 2.47 3.49 -13.46
C ALA A 93 3.55 2.65 -14.12
N PHE A 94 4.73 2.58 -13.51
CA PHE A 94 5.80 1.71 -13.99
C PHE A 94 5.41 0.23 -14.03
N LEU A 95 4.66 -0.24 -13.02
CA LEU A 95 4.22 -1.64 -12.98
C LEU A 95 3.07 -1.94 -13.95
N ASP A 96 2.26 -0.94 -14.29
CA ASP A 96 1.21 -1.02 -15.31
C ASP A 96 1.81 -1.08 -16.72
N GLU A 97 2.84 -0.26 -16.99
CA GLU A 97 3.63 -0.32 -18.22
C GLU A 97 4.32 -1.68 -18.41
N ASP A 98 4.80 -2.28 -17.33
CA ASP A 98 5.36 -3.64 -17.33
C ASP A 98 4.27 -4.75 -17.46
N GLY A 99 2.98 -4.39 -17.50
CA GLY A 99 1.86 -5.33 -17.60
C GLY A 99 1.64 -6.19 -16.35
N LEU A 100 2.17 -5.76 -15.20
CA LEU A 100 2.16 -6.54 -13.94
C LEU A 100 0.91 -6.31 -13.10
N LEU A 101 0.10 -5.36 -13.50
CA LEU A 101 -1.07 -4.91 -12.80
C LEU A 101 -2.32 -5.39 -13.53
N ALA A 102 -2.91 -6.47 -13.00
CA ALA A 102 -4.10 -7.11 -13.58
C ALA A 102 -5.43 -6.52 -13.06
N TRP A 103 -5.43 -5.25 -12.66
CA TRP A 103 -6.63 -4.58 -12.11
C TRP A 103 -7.41 -3.79 -13.15
#